data_AF-A0A6P5RTK7-F1
#
_entry.id   AF-A0A6P5RTK7-F1
#
_cell.length_a   1.000
_cell.length_b   1.000
_cell.length_c   1.000
_cell.angle_alpha   90.00
_cell.angle_beta   90.00
_cell.angle_gamma   90.00
#
_symmetry.space_group_name_H-M   'P 1'
#
loop_
_entity.id
_entity.type
_entity.pdbx_description
1 polymer ?
#
loop_
_entity_poly.entity_id
_entity_poly.type
_entity_poly.pdbx_seq_one_letter_code
_entity_poly.pdbx_strand_id
1 'polypeptide(L)'
;FVHHILKQLITNYRVLKDKGVYILITYGAPLYRLHLLRESCSWTIKLHVIEKLACEDKSEPPIWELTNPVPLNDNGSSAEELLGNNPDVHYIYVCAKDNSLKPGLKRETSVD
;
A
#
# COMPACT_ATOMS: atom_id res chain seq x y z
N PHE A 1 15.42 -10.13 -3.73
CA PHE A 1 14.05 -9.62 -3.98
C PHE A 1 13.73 -8.41 -3.11
N VAL A 2 13.73 -8.54 -1.78
CA VAL A 2 13.43 -7.47 -0.79
C VAL A 2 14.22 -6.17 -1.01
N HIS A 3 15.54 -6.28 -1.20
CA HIS A 3 16.42 -5.14 -1.43
C HIS A 3 16.05 -4.32 -2.68
N HIS A 4 15.58 -5.00 -3.74
CA HIS A 4 15.14 -4.33 -4.97
C HIS A 4 13.85 -3.52 -4.74
N ILE A 5 12.89 -4.09 -4.01
CA ILE A 5 11.63 -3.40 -3.68
C ILE A 5 11.91 -2.17 -2.81
N LEU A 6 12.72 -2.30 -1.76
CA LEU A 6 13.08 -1.16 -0.91
C LEU A 6 13.77 -0.04 -1.71
N LYS A 7 14.70 -0.40 -2.61
CA LYS A 7 15.37 0.59 -3.48
C LYS A 7 14.36 1.34 -4.37
N GLN A 8 13.40 0.62 -4.97
CA GLN A 8 12.34 1.24 -5.78
C GLN A 8 11.47 2.17 -4.93
N LEU A 9 11.02 1.73 -3.75
CA LEU A 9 10.18 2.52 -2.84
C LEU A 9 10.86 3.81 -2.42
N ILE A 10 12.13 3.74 -1.99
CA ILE A 10 12.92 4.92 -1.58
C ILE A 10 13.11 5.87 -2.76
N THR A 11 13.41 5.34 -3.95
CA THR A 11 13.59 6.17 -5.16
C THR A 11 12.31 6.92 -5.50
N ASN A 12 11.17 6.22 -5.53
CA ASN A 12 9.87 6.82 -5.82
C ASN A 12 9.49 7.87 -4.76
N TYR A 13 9.72 7.58 -3.47
CA TYR A 13 9.46 8.54 -2.39
C TYR A 13 10.25 9.85 -2.56
N ARG A 14 11.52 9.77 -2.99
CA ARG A 14 12.38 10.94 -3.19
C ARG A 14 11.92 11.81 -4.35
N VAL A 15 11.42 11.21 -5.43
CA VAL A 15 10.96 11.92 -6.63
C VAL A 15 9.58 12.54 -6.44
N LEU A 16 8.71 11.92 -5.63
CA LEU A 16 7.36 12.43 -5.41
C LEU A 16 7.36 13.73 -4.60
N LYS A 17 6.51 14.68 -5.02
CA LYS A 17 6.16 15.87 -4.22
C LYS A 17 5.31 15.48 -3.01
N ASP A 18 5.13 16.40 -2.08
CA ASP A 18 4.18 16.21 -0.97
C ASP A 18 2.79 15.88 -1.51
N LYS A 19 2.09 14.94 -0.84
CA LYS A 19 0.81 14.36 -1.28
C LYS A 19 0.84 13.65 -2.65
N GLY A 20 2.02 13.48 -3.25
CA GLY A 20 2.19 12.67 -4.45
C GLY A 20 1.83 11.20 -4.18
N VAL A 21 1.23 10.55 -5.17
CA VAL A 21 0.69 9.18 -5.05
C VAL A 21 1.54 8.19 -5.82
N TYR A 22 1.92 7.10 -5.16
CA TYR A 22 2.52 5.93 -5.75
C TYR A 22 1.51 4.78 -5.70
N ILE A 23 1.19 4.17 -6.84
CA ILE A 23 0.29 3.03 -6.94
C ILE A 23 1.11 1.78 -7.25
N LEU A 24 1.04 0.79 -6.37
CA LEU A 24 1.68 -0.52 -6.55
C LEU A 24 0.60 -1.58 -6.71
N ILE A 25 0.70 -2.39 -7.77
CA ILE A 25 -0.22 -3.50 -8.04
C ILE A 25 0.59 -4.80 -8.03
N THR A 26 0.18 -5.78 -7.21
CA THR A 26 0.90 -7.05 -7.06
C THR A 26 -0.05 -8.22 -6.82
N TYR A 27 0.39 -9.41 -7.21
CA TYR A 27 -0.26 -10.68 -6.87
C TYR A 27 0.34 -11.29 -5.59
N GLY A 28 -0.40 -12.22 -4.97
CA GLY A 28 0.03 -12.97 -3.78
C GLY A 28 -0.15 -12.20 -2.46
N ALA A 29 0.11 -12.85 -1.32
CA ALA A 29 -0.22 -12.36 0.02
C ALA A 29 0.34 -10.94 0.32
N PRO A 30 -0.48 -10.03 0.91
CA PRO A 30 -0.13 -8.62 1.03
C PRO A 30 0.73 -8.29 2.25
N LEU A 31 0.73 -9.13 3.30
CA LEU A 31 1.30 -8.80 4.62
C LEU A 31 2.73 -8.31 4.55
N TYR A 32 3.61 -9.11 3.94
CA TYR A 32 5.03 -8.82 3.91
C TYR A 32 5.34 -7.49 3.21
N ARG A 33 4.62 -7.21 2.11
CA ARG A 33 4.80 -5.96 1.35
C ARG A 33 4.18 -4.77 2.06
N LEU A 34 3.02 -4.94 2.69
CA LEU A 34 2.38 -3.88 3.48
C LEU A 34 3.26 -3.45 4.64
N HIS A 35 3.87 -4.41 5.34
CA HIS A 35 4.81 -4.14 6.42
C HIS A 35 6.04 -3.36 5.91
N LEU A 36 6.66 -3.80 4.81
CA LEU A 36 7.79 -3.07 4.21
C LEU A 36 7.43 -1.64 3.77
N LEU A 37 6.23 -1.45 3.21
CA LEU A 37 5.74 -0.13 2.83
C LEU A 37 5.63 0.79 4.04
N ARG A 38 5.04 0.31 5.14
CA ARG A 38 4.89 1.05 6.40
C ARG A 38 6.24 1.41 7.04
N GLU A 39 7.19 0.49 7.06
CA GLU A 39 8.51 0.70 7.69
C GLU A 39 9.45 1.58 6.86
N SER A 40 9.26 1.65 5.53
CA SER A 40 10.24 2.28 4.63
C SER A 40 10.23 3.80 4.63
N CYS A 41 9.06 4.43 4.49
CA CYS A 41 8.91 5.88 4.45
C CYS A 41 7.56 6.33 5.03
N SER A 42 7.42 7.63 5.25
CA SER A 42 6.19 8.29 5.69
C SER A 42 5.10 8.27 4.61
N TRP A 43 4.38 7.15 4.51
CA TRP A 43 3.28 6.92 3.58
C TRP A 43 1.94 6.83 4.30
N THR A 44 0.91 7.44 3.73
CA THR A 44 -0.48 7.06 4.00
C THR A 44 -0.89 5.99 2.99
N ILE A 45 -1.29 4.81 3.45
CA ILE A 45 -1.55 3.66 2.58
C ILE A 45 -3.04 3.32 2.62
N LYS A 46 -3.65 3.21 1.43
CA LYS A 46 -4.95 2.58 1.23
C LYS A 46 -4.77 1.32 0.41
N LEU A 47 -5.32 0.19 0.86
CA LEU A 47 -5.25 -1.08 0.14
C LEU A 47 -6.61 -1.33 -0.53
N HIS A 48 -6.58 -1.65 -1.81
CA HIS A 48 -7.74 -2.11 -2.57
C HIS A 48 -7.42 -3.50 -3.14
N VAL A 49 -8.46 -4.26 -3.46
CA VAL A 49 -8.32 -5.61 -4.00
C VAL A 49 -9.19 -5.74 -5.23
N ILE A 50 -8.64 -6.36 -6.27
CA ILE A 50 -9.36 -6.72 -7.49
C ILE A 50 -9.19 -8.21 -7.72
N GLU A 51 -10.30 -8.90 -7.97
CA GLU A 51 -10.23 -10.27 -8.47
C GLU A 51 -9.58 -10.31 -9.86
N LYS A 52 -8.70 -11.29 -10.07
CA LYS A 52 -8.22 -11.63 -11.40
C LYS A 52 -9.42 -12.12 -12.18
N LEU A 53 -9.83 -11.36 -13.20
CA LEU A 53 -10.85 -11.77 -14.16
C LEU A 53 -10.31 -12.98 -14.93
N ALA A 54 -10.49 -14.17 -14.38
CA ALA A 54 -10.37 -15.40 -15.13
C ALA A 54 -11.60 -15.43 -16.06
N CYS A 55 -11.35 -15.28 -17.35
CA CYS A 55 -12.31 -15.58 -18.39
C CYS A 55 -12.68 -17.07 -18.25
N GLU A 56 -13.78 -17.36 -17.53
CA GLU A 56 -14.70 -18.50 -17.73
C GLU A 56 -15.70 -18.61 -16.55
N ASP A 57 -16.98 -18.52 -16.90
CA ASP A 57 -18.11 -19.22 -16.29
C ASP A 57 -18.34 -19.12 -14.77
N LYS A 58 -18.22 -17.91 -14.20
CA LYS A 58 -18.86 -17.64 -12.89
C LYS A 58 -20.03 -16.69 -13.07
N SER A 59 -21.21 -17.16 -12.68
CA SER A 59 -22.42 -16.35 -12.49
C SER A 59 -22.09 -15.25 -11.48
N GLU A 60 -21.97 -14.03 -11.99
CA GLU A 60 -21.76 -12.77 -11.28
C GLU A 60 -20.53 -12.75 -10.35
N PRO A 61 -19.38 -12.21 -10.79
CA PRO A 61 -18.25 -12.00 -9.90
C PRO A 61 -18.67 -11.07 -8.76
N PRO A 62 -18.18 -11.27 -7.53
CA PRO A 62 -18.38 -10.30 -6.45
C PRO A 62 -17.96 -8.92 -6.96
N ILE A 63 -18.89 -7.97 -6.97
CA ILE A 63 -18.58 -6.58 -7.32
C ILE A 63 -17.78 -6.01 -6.16
N TRP A 64 -16.46 -6.22 -6.19
CA TRP A 64 -15.55 -5.47 -5.32
C TRP A 64 -15.62 -4.02 -5.77
N GLU A 65 -16.29 -3.17 -4.98
CA GLU A 65 -16.31 -1.74 -5.23
C GLU A 65 -14.87 -1.21 -5.12
N LEU A 66 -14.23 -1.02 -6.27
CA LEU A 66 -12.84 -0.58 -6.37
C LEU A 66 -12.57 0.73 -5.62
N THR A 67 -13.62 1.52 -5.43
CA THR A 67 -13.63 2.79 -4.71
C THR A 67 -13.41 2.63 -3.21
N ASN A 68 -13.74 1.48 -2.62
CA ASN A 68 -13.70 1.28 -1.18
C ASN A 68 -12.41 0.55 -0.77
N PRO A 69 -11.53 1.19 0.03
CA PRO A 69 -10.34 0.52 0.53
C PRO A 69 -10.73 -0.55 1.55
N VAL A 70 -9.98 -1.65 1.54
CA VAL A 70 -10.06 -2.69 2.56
C VAL A 70 -9.65 -2.09 3.91
N PRO A 71 -10.40 -2.33 4.99
CA PRO A 71 -9.98 -1.89 6.32
C PRO A 71 -8.61 -2.50 6.66
N LEU A 72 -7.64 -1.64 6.96
CA LEU A 72 -6.30 -2.04 7.37
C LEU A 72 -6.15 -1.79 8.86
N ASN A 73 -5.92 -2.85 9.64
CA ASN A 73 -5.37 -2.70 10.99
C ASN A 73 -3.85 -2.44 10.93
N ASP A 74 -3.24 -2.06 12.05
CA ASP A 74 -1.81 -1.71 12.14
C ASP A 74 -0.86 -2.83 11.70
N ASN A 75 -1.35 -4.08 11.69
CA ASN A 75 -0.58 -5.25 11.27
C ASN A 75 -0.94 -5.77 9.86
N GLY A 76 -1.99 -5.25 9.21
CA GLY A 76 -2.42 -5.70 7.88
C GLY A 76 -3.20 -7.00 7.84
N SER A 77 -3.42 -7.64 9.01
CA SER A 77 -4.14 -8.91 9.19
C SER A 77 -5.60 -8.83 8.69
N SER A 78 -6.26 -7.68 8.86
CA SER A 78 -7.66 -7.51 8.46
C SER A 78 -7.90 -7.71 6.96
N ALA A 79 -6.89 -7.48 6.12
CA ALA A 79 -7.01 -7.74 4.68
C ALA A 79 -6.98 -9.24 4.36
N GLU A 80 -6.13 -10.00 5.04
CA GLU A 80 -6.05 -11.46 4.85
C GLU A 80 -7.23 -12.19 5.48
N GLU A 81 -7.72 -11.73 6.63
CA GLU A 81 -8.93 -12.28 7.28
C GLU A 81 -10.18 -12.09 6.42
N LEU A 82 -10.28 -10.97 5.69
CA LEU A 82 -11.41 -10.68 4.80
C LEU A 82 -11.37 -11.50 3.49
N LEU A 83 -10.17 -11.78 2.98
CA LEU A 83 -9.96 -12.37 1.65
C LEU A 83 -9.68 -13.87 1.66
N GLY A 84 -9.19 -14.39 2.79
CA GLY A 84 -8.55 -15.69 2.86
C GLY A 84 -7.29 -15.78 1.98
N ASN A 85 -6.73 -16.98 1.87
CA ASN A 85 -5.62 -17.28 0.95
C ASN A 85 -6.14 -17.44 -0.49
N ASN A 86 -6.81 -16.42 -1.05
CA ASN A 86 -7.23 -16.46 -2.44
C ASN A 86 -6.05 -16.08 -3.37
N PRO A 87 -5.49 -17.01 -4.17
CA PRO A 87 -4.35 -16.73 -5.04
C PRO A 87 -4.74 -15.92 -6.29
N ASP A 88 -6.03 -15.78 -6.59
CA ASP A 88 -6.55 -15.11 -7.79
C ASP A 88 -6.97 -13.66 -7.52
N VAL A 89 -6.32 -12.97 -6.58
CA VAL A 89 -6.55 -11.54 -6.33
C VAL A 89 -5.29 -10.71 -6.54
N HIS A 90 -5.49 -9.50 -7.06
CA HIS A 90 -4.49 -8.46 -7.13
C HIS A 90 -4.71 -7.46 -6.00
N TYR A 91 -3.62 -7.10 -5.34
CA TYR A 91 -3.58 -6.10 -4.30
C TYR A 91 -3.08 -4.78 -4.88
N ILE A 92 -3.83 -3.71 -4.65
CA ILE A 92 -3.52 -2.35 -5.09
C ILE A 92 -3.24 -1.50 -3.86
N TYR A 93 -1.98 -1.11 -3.71
CA TYR A 93 -1.54 -0.19 -2.66
C TYR A 93 -1.52 1.22 -3.23
N VAL A 94 -2.33 2.10 -2.67
CA VAL A 94 -2.32 3.53 -2.95
C VAL A 94 -1.54 4.21 -1.82
N CYS A 95 -0.28 4.53 -2.10
CA CYS A 95 0.64 5.14 -1.15
C CYS A 95 0.75 6.64 -1.43
N ALA A 96 0.15 7.46 -0.57
CA ALA A 96 0.32 8.92 -0.63
C ALA A 96 1.50 9.33 0.24
N LYS A 97 2.43 10.10 -0.33
CA LYS A 97 3.53 10.69 0.44
C LYS A 97 2.97 11.72 1.41
N ASP A 98 3.33 11.58 2.69
CA ASP A 98 2.92 12.55 3.69
C ASP A 98 4.11 13.03 4.51
N ASN A 99 4.57 14.24 4.23
CA ASN A 99 5.69 14.81 4.97
C ASN A 99 5.33 15.18 6.43
N SER A 100 4.05 15.28 6.80
CA SER A 100 3.67 15.50 8.22
C SER A 100 3.87 14.27 9.10
N LEU A 101 3.97 13.08 8.51
CA LEU A 101 4.30 11.84 9.23
C LEU A 101 5.81 11.67 9.46
N LYS A 102 6.63 12.64 9.04
CA LYS A 102 8.04 12.66 9.46
C LYS A 102 8.10 13.09 10.92
N PRO A 103 8.72 12.32 11.83
CA PRO A 103 9.04 12.84 13.14
C PRO A 103 9.90 14.09 12.94
N GLY A 104 9.39 15.22 13.39
CA GLY A 104 9.96 16.53 13.07
C GLY A 104 11.43 16.60 13.47
N LEU A 105 12.31 16.84 12.50
CA LEU A 105 13.54 17.55 12.80
C LEU A 105 13.09 18.95 13.22
N LYS A 106 13.01 19.20 14.53
CA LYS A 106 12.82 20.54 15.06
C LYS A 106 13.88 21.42 14.42
N ARG A 107 13.45 22.43 13.67
CA ARG A 107 14.32 23.50 13.20
C ARG A 107 14.92 24.14 14.46
N GLU A 108 16.23 24.17 14.53
CA GLU A 108 16.99 24.97 15.46
C GLU A 108 16.51 26.42 15.32
N THR A 109 15.77 26.92 16.31
CA THR A 109 15.56 28.37 16.45
C THR A 109 16.78 28.93 17.14
N SER A 110 17.66 29.53 16.34
CA SER A 110 18.57 30.58 16.77
C SER A 110 17.79 31.61 17.58
N VAL A 111 18.22 31.87 18.80
CA VAL A 111 17.89 33.09 19.52
C VAL A 111 19.22 33.69 19.92
N ASP A 112 19.45 34.90 19.41
CA ASP A 112 20.55 35.81 19.74
C ASP A 112 20.65 36.11 21.24
#